data_AF-A0A917WV73-F1
#
_entry.id   AF-A0A917WV73-F1
#
_cell.length_a   1.000
_cell.length_b   1.000
_cell.length_c   1.000
_cell.angle_alpha   90.00
_cell.angle_beta   90.00
_cell.angle_gamma   90.00
#
_symmetry.space_group_name_H-M   'P 1'
#
loop_
_entity.id
_entity.type
_entity.pdbx_description
1 polymer ?
#
loop_
_entity_poly.entity_id
_entity_poly.type
_entity_poly.pdbx_seq_one_letter_code
_entity_poly.pdbx_strand_id
1 'polypeptide(L)'
;MDRPPVTAGDRPAGSRPIAGRRLGWAALFAALAATAAFVPPLVMPSPEPPTVAAASPPAAAAPSPSAPSPAASLSAVVSPRGFVPITRHAADPANLRNGARIIECPSCEGGSRVGYIGGPNTLAIRVPDVPAAGTRTLTVTYETAEPRTLMVTVNDGPVHTLNLTGARDWLIPARVDLRVHVPAGTSWIRFFNDAGSAPDINAIRVG
;
A
#
# COMPACT_ATOMS: atom_id res chain seq x y z
N MET A 1 -17.46 -54.65 60.79
CA MET A 1 -17.11 -55.13 59.44
C MET A 1 -16.46 -53.97 58.71
N ASP A 2 -15.17 -53.77 58.90
CA ASP A 2 -14.06 -54.50 58.27
C ASP A 2 -13.55 -53.76 57.04
N ARG A 3 -12.46 -53.04 57.29
CA ARG A 3 -11.61 -52.41 56.29
C ARG A 3 -10.36 -53.28 56.20
N PRO A 4 -10.04 -53.94 55.07
CA PRO A 4 -8.74 -54.55 54.88
C PRO A 4 -7.76 -53.57 54.20
N PRO A 5 -6.45 -53.82 54.33
CA PRO A 5 -5.41 -52.79 54.31
C PRO A 5 -4.83 -52.59 52.91
N VAL A 6 -4.32 -51.38 52.64
CA VAL A 6 -3.40 -51.16 51.52
C VAL A 6 -2.03 -50.80 52.07
N THR A 7 -1.09 -51.65 51.71
CA THR A 7 0.27 -51.81 52.22
C THR A 7 1.15 -50.60 51.88
N ALA A 8 2.00 -50.25 52.84
CA ALA A 8 3.11 -49.33 52.67
C ALA A 8 4.22 -49.96 51.81
N GLY A 9 4.89 -49.13 51.00
CA GLY A 9 6.22 -49.41 50.48
C GLY A 9 6.32 -49.38 48.96
N ASP A 10 6.60 -48.20 48.40
CA ASP A 10 7.86 -48.02 47.67
C ASP A 10 8.11 -46.53 47.38
N ARG A 11 9.18 -46.00 47.97
CA ARG A 11 9.78 -44.71 47.60
C ARG A 11 10.85 -44.99 46.54
N PRO A 12 10.77 -44.41 45.34
CA PRO A 12 11.97 -44.11 44.58
C PRO A 12 12.51 -42.74 45.03
N ALA A 13 13.65 -42.79 45.70
CA ALA A 13 14.54 -41.65 45.91
C ALA A 13 15.12 -41.19 44.56
N GLY A 14 15.31 -39.88 44.37
CA GLY A 14 16.15 -39.39 43.27
C GLY A 14 15.77 -38.03 42.71
N SER A 15 15.77 -37.00 43.55
CA SER A 15 15.84 -35.60 43.13
C SER A 15 17.21 -35.31 42.50
N ARG A 16 17.24 -34.95 41.22
CA ARG A 16 18.36 -34.22 40.61
C ARG A 16 17.84 -33.14 39.67
N PRO A 17 17.86 -31.85 40.08
CA PRO A 17 17.62 -30.75 39.16
C PRO A 17 18.88 -30.52 38.32
N ILE A 18 18.82 -30.80 37.01
CA ILE A 18 19.89 -30.40 36.09
C ILE A 18 19.68 -28.93 35.75
N ALA A 19 20.47 -28.11 36.46
CA ALA A 19 20.64 -26.69 36.24
C ALA A 19 21.17 -26.39 34.84
N GLY A 20 20.82 -25.19 34.38
CA GLY A 20 20.95 -24.77 32.99
C GLY A 20 22.38 -24.60 32.51
N ARG A 21 22.52 -24.65 31.19
CA ARG A 21 23.59 -23.96 30.46
C ARG A 21 22.96 -23.27 29.26
N ARG A 22 22.70 -21.97 29.45
CA ARG A 22 22.53 -21.01 28.36
C ARG A 22 23.86 -20.95 27.62
N LEU A 23 23.94 -21.56 26.43
CA LEU A 23 25.06 -21.31 25.52
C LEU A 23 24.76 -20.04 24.73
N GLY A 24 25.54 -19.01 25.04
CA GLY A 24 25.49 -17.72 24.39
C GLY A 24 25.78 -17.82 22.90
N TRP A 25 24.92 -17.21 22.10
CA TRP A 25 25.23 -16.91 20.71
C TRP A 25 26.15 -15.69 20.72
N ALA A 26 27.44 -15.95 20.59
CA ALA A 26 28.43 -14.91 20.40
C ALA A 26 28.13 -14.17 19.10
N ALA A 27 27.78 -12.89 19.24
CA ALA A 27 27.64 -11.95 18.15
C ALA A 27 28.99 -11.76 17.44
N LEU A 28 29.01 -11.97 16.14
CA LEU A 28 30.11 -11.55 15.27
C LEU A 28 29.57 -10.44 14.36
N PHE A 29 29.74 -9.19 14.83
CA PHE A 29 29.57 -8.00 14.03
C PHE A 29 30.83 -7.80 13.19
N ALA A 30 30.77 -8.13 11.90
CA ALA A 30 31.79 -7.71 10.94
C ALA A 30 31.42 -6.30 10.45
N ALA A 31 32.15 -5.30 10.92
CA ALA A 31 32.05 -3.92 10.48
C ALA A 31 32.68 -3.75 9.09
N LEU A 32 31.88 -3.42 8.07
CA LEU A 32 32.36 -2.86 6.81
C LEU A 32 32.18 -1.35 6.84
N ALA A 33 33.24 -0.62 7.16
CA ALA A 33 33.31 0.82 6.96
C ALA A 33 33.80 1.10 5.53
N ALA A 34 32.88 1.30 4.58
CA ALA A 34 33.20 1.82 3.26
C ALA A 34 33.07 3.35 3.29
N THR A 35 34.20 4.05 3.41
CA THR A 35 34.25 5.51 3.26
C THR A 35 34.13 5.87 1.78
N ALA A 36 32.93 6.22 1.34
CA ALA A 36 32.73 6.86 0.05
C ALA A 36 33.11 8.35 0.17
N ALA A 37 34.21 8.75 -0.46
CA ALA A 37 34.58 10.15 -0.62
C ALA A 37 33.60 10.80 -1.61
N PHE A 38 32.71 11.63 -1.10
CA PHE A 38 31.72 12.39 -1.86
C PHE A 38 32.43 13.60 -2.49
N VAL A 39 32.63 13.59 -3.81
CA VAL A 39 33.08 14.77 -4.56
C VAL A 39 31.82 15.55 -4.97
N PRO A 40 31.57 16.76 -4.45
CA PRO A 40 30.43 17.55 -4.89
C PRO A 40 30.66 18.06 -6.33
N PRO A 41 29.68 17.95 -7.24
CA PRO A 41 29.77 18.62 -8.52
C PRO A 41 29.64 20.14 -8.33
N LEU A 42 30.48 20.88 -9.05
CA LEU A 42 30.42 22.34 -9.16
C LEU A 42 29.03 22.77 -9.69
N VAL A 43 28.23 23.37 -8.83
CA VAL A 43 27.00 24.06 -9.21
C VAL A 43 27.40 25.36 -9.91
N MET A 44 27.16 25.44 -11.23
CA MET A 44 27.25 26.70 -11.97
C MET A 44 25.91 27.45 -11.83
N PRO A 45 25.92 28.75 -11.48
CA PRO A 45 24.71 29.56 -11.50
C PRO A 45 24.28 29.82 -12.96
N SER A 46 23.04 29.45 -13.27
CA SER A 46 22.39 29.66 -14.57
C SER A 46 22.02 31.15 -14.73
N PRO A 47 22.25 31.77 -15.90
CA PRO A 47 21.87 33.17 -16.13
C PRO A 47 20.36 33.32 -16.30
N GLU A 48 19.83 34.35 -15.64
CA GLU A 48 18.43 34.78 -15.60
C GLU A 48 17.98 35.32 -16.97
N PRO A 49 16.74 35.02 -17.42
CA PRO A 49 16.22 35.58 -18.67
C PRO A 49 15.83 37.06 -18.50
N PRO A 50 16.10 37.95 -19.48
CA PRO A 50 15.68 39.34 -19.40
C PRO A 50 14.16 39.49 -19.53
N THR A 51 13.61 40.28 -18.61
CA THR A 51 12.26 40.85 -18.59
C THR A 51 11.91 41.49 -19.94
N VAL A 52 10.92 40.93 -20.64
CA VAL A 52 10.34 41.59 -21.83
C VAL A 52 9.25 42.54 -21.38
N ALA A 53 9.51 43.83 -21.62
CA ALA A 53 8.62 44.95 -21.33
C ALA A 53 7.31 44.88 -22.12
N ALA A 54 6.23 45.26 -21.44
CA ALA A 54 4.91 45.48 -22.00
C ALA A 54 4.92 46.71 -22.93
N ALA A 55 4.35 46.58 -24.12
CA ALA A 55 3.98 47.70 -24.98
C ALA A 55 2.58 47.46 -25.56
N SER A 56 1.61 48.26 -25.11
CA SER A 56 0.27 48.37 -25.69
C SER A 56 0.27 49.40 -26.82
N PRO A 57 -0.51 49.18 -27.90
CA PRO A 57 -1.00 50.27 -28.75
C PRO A 57 -2.55 50.42 -28.72
N PRO A 58 -3.08 51.60 -29.13
CA PRO A 58 -4.46 52.03 -28.83
C PRO A 58 -5.49 51.73 -29.93
N ALA A 59 -6.75 52.01 -29.56
CA ALA A 59 -8.00 51.80 -30.28
C ALA A 59 -8.14 52.46 -31.66
N ALA A 60 -8.91 51.84 -32.57
CA ALA A 60 -10.22 52.33 -33.05
C ALA A 60 -10.67 51.66 -34.38
N ALA A 61 -12.01 51.63 -34.54
CA ALA A 61 -12.81 51.53 -35.78
C ALA A 61 -13.32 50.14 -36.25
N ALA A 62 -14.66 50.00 -36.20
CA ALA A 62 -15.53 49.10 -36.99
C ALA A 62 -15.93 49.82 -38.33
N PRO A 63 -16.64 49.24 -39.34
CA PRO A 63 -17.60 48.12 -39.29
C PRO A 63 -17.64 47.07 -40.46
N SER A 64 -18.41 45.99 -40.23
CA SER A 64 -19.13 44.97 -41.08
C SER A 64 -19.09 45.00 -42.63
N PRO A 65 -19.33 43.87 -43.38
CA PRO A 65 -20.40 42.87 -43.12
C PRO A 65 -20.13 41.37 -43.45
N SER A 66 -21.13 40.56 -43.10
CA SER A 66 -21.35 39.12 -43.18
C SER A 66 -20.88 38.34 -44.43
N ALA A 67 -20.36 37.13 -44.20
CA ALA A 67 -20.35 36.02 -45.16
C ALA A 67 -20.63 34.68 -44.43
N PRO A 68 -21.26 33.69 -45.10
CA PRO A 68 -21.95 32.56 -44.45
C PRO A 68 -21.02 31.41 -44.04
N SER A 69 -21.50 30.62 -43.07
CA SER A 69 -20.89 29.41 -42.50
C SER A 69 -20.32 28.41 -43.52
N PRO A 70 -19.16 27.81 -43.26
CA PRO A 70 -18.96 26.39 -43.47
C PRO A 70 -19.47 25.61 -42.25
N ALA A 71 -20.21 24.55 -42.56
CA ALA A 71 -20.80 23.56 -41.67
C ALA A 71 -20.06 23.36 -40.34
N ALA A 72 -20.83 23.38 -39.25
CA ALA A 72 -20.46 22.82 -37.97
C ALA A 72 -19.86 21.42 -38.21
N SER A 73 -18.54 21.32 -38.09
CA SER A 73 -17.93 20.02 -37.83
C SER A 73 -18.38 19.65 -36.44
N LEU A 74 -19.42 18.81 -36.36
CA LEU A 74 -19.73 18.06 -35.16
C LEU A 74 -18.58 17.09 -34.94
N SER A 75 -17.44 17.59 -34.44
CA SER A 75 -16.55 16.76 -33.66
C SER A 75 -17.41 16.25 -32.53
N ALA A 76 -17.89 15.01 -32.67
CA ALA A 76 -18.51 14.30 -31.57
C ALA A 76 -17.47 14.36 -30.44
N VAL A 77 -17.74 15.21 -29.45
CA VAL A 77 -17.05 15.16 -28.17
C VAL A 77 -17.44 13.79 -27.65
N VAL A 78 -16.57 12.80 -27.90
CA VAL A 78 -16.58 11.55 -27.19
C VAL A 78 -16.42 11.97 -25.74
N SER A 79 -17.52 12.02 -25.00
CA SER A 79 -17.45 12.15 -23.55
C SER A 79 -16.48 11.07 -23.09
N PRO A 80 -15.48 11.40 -22.25
CA PRO A 80 -14.64 10.36 -21.69
C PRO A 80 -15.60 9.38 -21.04
N ARG A 81 -15.61 8.13 -21.51
CA ARG A 81 -16.31 7.06 -20.80
C ARG A 81 -15.77 7.15 -19.37
N GLY A 82 -16.66 7.47 -18.43
CA GLY A 82 -16.28 7.56 -17.04
C GLY A 82 -15.57 6.27 -16.65
N PHE A 83 -14.49 6.37 -15.89
CA PHE A 83 -13.83 5.18 -15.39
C PHE A 83 -14.82 4.41 -14.52
N VAL A 84 -15.15 3.18 -14.92
CA VAL A 84 -15.96 2.30 -14.10
C VAL A 84 -15.07 1.79 -12.96
N PRO A 85 -15.47 2.01 -11.70
CA PRO A 85 -14.66 1.61 -10.57
C PRO A 85 -14.40 0.10 -10.56
N ILE A 86 -13.17 -0.29 -10.24
CA ILE A 86 -12.75 -1.68 -10.14
C ILE A 86 -12.58 -2.02 -8.67
N THR A 87 -13.41 -2.92 -8.15
CA THR A 87 -13.29 -3.44 -6.78
C THR A 87 -12.61 -4.81 -6.79
N ARG A 88 -11.70 -5.03 -5.84
CA ARG A 88 -11.03 -6.31 -5.65
C ARG A 88 -10.91 -6.68 -4.19
N HIS A 89 -11.30 -7.91 -3.89
CA HIS A 89 -11.09 -8.50 -2.58
C HIS A 89 -9.63 -8.92 -2.40
N ALA A 90 -9.08 -8.75 -1.20
CA ALA A 90 -7.68 -9.08 -0.91
C ALA A 90 -7.39 -10.59 -0.99
N ALA A 91 -8.36 -11.41 -0.59
CA ALA A 91 -8.27 -12.87 -0.60
C ALA A 91 -8.52 -13.50 -1.98
N ASP A 92 -8.80 -12.69 -3.02
CA ASP A 92 -8.96 -13.19 -4.40
C ASP A 92 -7.78 -14.11 -4.78
N PRO A 93 -8.04 -15.31 -5.32
CA PRO A 93 -6.99 -16.25 -5.73
C PRO A 93 -6.09 -15.72 -6.84
N ALA A 94 -6.52 -14.71 -7.61
CA ALA A 94 -5.70 -14.04 -8.61
C ALA A 94 -4.61 -13.11 -8.01
N ASN A 95 -4.67 -12.84 -6.70
CA ASN A 95 -3.69 -11.99 -6.02
C ASN A 95 -2.46 -12.78 -5.58
N LEU A 96 -1.33 -12.08 -5.47
CA LEU A 96 -0.08 -12.67 -4.98
C LEU A 96 0.07 -12.38 -3.49
N ARG A 97 0.32 -13.42 -2.72
CA ARG A 97 0.60 -13.34 -1.28
C ARG A 97 1.95 -13.98 -1.03
N ASN A 98 2.95 -13.16 -0.74
CA ASN A 98 4.26 -13.64 -0.29
C ASN A 98 4.25 -13.63 1.24
N GLY A 99 4.04 -14.78 1.88
CA GLY A 99 3.98 -14.90 3.34
C GLY A 99 2.75 -14.30 4.03
N ALA A 100 2.06 -13.35 3.41
CA ALA A 100 0.75 -12.85 3.85
C ALA A 100 -0.31 -13.97 3.82
N ARG A 101 -1.29 -13.92 4.73
CA ARG A 101 -2.26 -15.01 4.94
C ARG A 101 -3.69 -14.52 4.92
N ILE A 102 -4.58 -15.34 4.39
CA ILE A 102 -6.02 -15.13 4.49
C ILE A 102 -6.45 -15.46 5.94
N ILE A 103 -7.23 -14.58 6.53
CA ILE A 103 -7.77 -14.67 7.88
C ILE A 103 -9.29 -14.52 7.76
N GLU A 104 -10.03 -15.42 8.39
CA GLU A 104 -11.49 -15.31 8.46
C GLU A 104 -11.90 -14.04 9.21
N CYS A 105 -12.90 -13.35 8.68
CA CYS A 105 -13.44 -12.14 9.26
C CYS A 105 -14.92 -12.03 8.89
N PRO A 106 -15.83 -12.51 9.75
CA PRO A 106 -17.27 -12.55 9.45
C PRO A 106 -17.89 -11.18 9.19
N SER A 107 -17.31 -10.13 9.75
CA SER A 107 -17.72 -8.73 9.60
C SER A 107 -17.10 -8.02 8.39
N CYS A 108 -16.12 -8.65 7.74
CA CYS A 108 -15.44 -8.08 6.58
C CYS A 108 -16.19 -8.36 5.28
N GLU A 109 -15.96 -7.53 4.26
CA GLU A 109 -16.45 -7.83 2.91
C GLU A 109 -15.92 -9.19 2.46
N GLY A 110 -16.77 -10.05 1.90
CA GLY A 110 -16.36 -11.40 1.46
C GLY A 110 -15.93 -12.35 2.59
N GLY A 111 -16.19 -12.03 3.87
CA GLY A 111 -15.99 -12.93 5.02
C GLY A 111 -14.53 -13.19 5.39
N SER A 112 -13.59 -12.49 4.78
CA SER A 112 -12.16 -12.68 5.03
C SER A 112 -11.34 -11.43 4.72
N ARG A 113 -10.13 -11.38 5.26
CA ARG A 113 -9.12 -10.34 5.04
C ARG A 113 -7.75 -10.98 4.87
N VAL A 114 -6.76 -10.23 4.42
CA VAL A 114 -5.38 -10.69 4.29
C VAL A 114 -4.51 -9.95 5.28
N GLY A 115 -3.89 -10.70 6.19
CA GLY A 115 -2.99 -10.17 7.21
C GLY A 115 -1.60 -10.78 7.16
N TYR A 116 -0.85 -10.57 8.25
CA TYR A 116 0.59 -10.91 8.35
C TYR A 116 1.45 -10.19 7.30
N ILE A 117 1.02 -9.01 6.86
CA ILE A 117 1.77 -8.13 5.96
C ILE A 117 2.79 -7.35 6.79
N GLY A 118 4.04 -7.32 6.35
CA GLY A 118 5.14 -6.69 7.08
C GLY A 118 6.44 -7.49 7.03
N GLY A 119 7.58 -6.80 7.18
CA GLY A 119 8.90 -7.36 6.95
C GLY A 119 9.02 -7.98 5.54
N PRO A 120 9.33 -9.28 5.41
CA PRO A 120 9.41 -9.94 4.10
C PRO A 120 8.03 -10.22 3.47
N ASN A 121 6.96 -10.12 4.25
CA ASN A 121 5.63 -10.54 3.81
C ASN A 121 4.90 -9.40 3.09
N THR A 122 4.37 -9.69 1.91
CA THR A 122 3.67 -8.70 1.08
C THR A 122 2.40 -9.27 0.47
N LEU A 123 1.47 -8.37 0.15
CA LEU A 123 0.26 -8.65 -0.63
C LEU A 123 0.32 -7.82 -1.90
N ALA A 124 0.10 -8.41 -3.07
CA ALA A 124 -0.12 -7.68 -4.32
C ALA A 124 -1.47 -8.04 -4.91
N ILE A 125 -2.35 -7.03 -5.05
CA ILE A 125 -3.69 -7.18 -5.61
C ILE A 125 -3.66 -6.85 -7.11
N ARG A 126 -4.23 -7.74 -7.92
CA ARG A 126 -4.31 -7.56 -9.38
C ARG A 126 -5.48 -6.66 -9.77
N VAL A 127 -5.21 -5.59 -10.51
CA VAL A 127 -6.21 -4.70 -11.11
C VAL A 127 -6.12 -4.82 -12.63
N PRO A 128 -6.94 -5.66 -13.28
CA PRO A 128 -6.93 -5.87 -14.72
C PRO A 128 -7.75 -4.81 -15.46
N ASP A 129 -7.55 -4.77 -16.77
CA ASP A 129 -8.45 -4.12 -17.72
C ASP A 129 -8.74 -2.64 -17.41
N VAL A 130 -7.75 -1.93 -16.87
CA VAL A 130 -7.83 -0.48 -16.69
C VAL A 130 -7.90 0.15 -18.09
N PRO A 131 -9.00 0.84 -18.47
CA PRO A 131 -9.25 1.20 -19.86
C PRO A 131 -8.33 2.32 -20.36
N ALA A 132 -7.85 3.17 -19.45
CA ALA A 132 -6.96 4.28 -19.75
C ALA A 132 -6.11 4.59 -18.52
N ALA A 133 -4.86 4.98 -18.75
CA ALA A 133 -3.95 5.42 -17.70
C ALA A 133 -4.48 6.72 -17.05
N GLY A 134 -4.16 6.92 -15.78
CA GLY A 134 -4.44 8.20 -15.11
C GLY A 134 -4.34 8.14 -13.60
N THR A 135 -4.43 9.30 -12.98
CA THR A 135 -4.51 9.40 -11.52
C THR A 135 -5.91 9.00 -11.06
N ARG A 136 -5.98 7.99 -10.19
CA ARG A 136 -7.20 7.40 -9.65
C ARG A 136 -7.20 7.45 -8.14
N THR A 137 -8.39 7.39 -7.56
CA THR A 137 -8.58 7.25 -6.13
C THR A 137 -8.54 5.77 -5.83
N LEU A 138 -7.52 5.34 -5.10
CA LEU A 138 -7.47 4.04 -4.49
C LEU A 138 -8.09 4.16 -3.10
N THR A 139 -9.25 3.55 -2.92
CA THR A 139 -9.83 3.31 -1.60
C THR A 139 -9.34 1.95 -1.12
N VAL A 140 -8.75 1.91 0.07
CA VAL A 140 -8.32 0.68 0.74
C VAL A 140 -9.23 0.45 1.94
N THR A 141 -9.90 -0.70 1.98
CA THR A 141 -10.61 -1.20 3.15
C THR A 141 -9.67 -2.09 3.95
N TYR A 142 -9.48 -1.77 5.24
CA TYR A 142 -8.46 -2.38 6.08
C TYR A 142 -8.90 -2.49 7.55
N GLU A 143 -8.25 -3.36 8.31
CA GLU A 143 -8.48 -3.55 9.74
C GLU A 143 -7.16 -3.43 10.52
N THR A 144 -7.22 -2.78 11.68
CA THR A 144 -6.11 -2.74 12.64
C THR A 144 -6.60 -2.40 14.05
N ALA A 145 -6.07 -3.10 15.06
CA ALA A 145 -6.38 -2.82 16.47
C ALA A 145 -5.51 -1.71 17.07
N GLU A 146 -4.32 -1.49 16.51
CA GLU A 146 -3.39 -0.45 16.91
C GLU A 146 -2.96 0.40 15.70
N PRO A 147 -2.42 1.61 15.92
CA PRO A 147 -1.83 2.40 14.84
C PRO A 147 -0.71 1.63 14.15
N ARG A 148 -0.81 1.47 12.83
CA ARG A 148 0.17 0.79 11.99
C ARG A 148 0.45 1.58 10.73
N THR A 149 1.66 1.40 10.21
CA THR A 149 2.06 2.00 8.93
C THR A 149 1.74 1.04 7.78
N LEU A 150 1.20 1.56 6.69
CA LEU A 150 0.96 0.83 5.44
C LEU A 150 1.73 1.51 4.31
N MET A 151 2.54 0.74 3.60
CA MET A 151 3.21 1.18 2.38
C MET A 151 2.50 0.60 1.16
N VAL A 152 2.22 1.44 0.18
CA VAL A 152 1.48 1.10 -1.05
C VAL A 152 2.27 1.54 -2.27
N THR A 153 2.42 0.68 -3.27
CA THR A 153 2.92 1.07 -4.60
C THR A 153 2.07 0.43 -5.70
N VAL A 154 1.97 1.12 -6.85
CA VAL A 154 1.34 0.60 -8.06
C VAL A 154 2.46 0.23 -9.03
N ASN A 155 2.59 -1.06 -9.35
CA ASN A 155 3.72 -1.64 -10.08
C ASN A 155 5.04 -1.22 -9.41
N ASP A 156 5.93 -0.58 -10.16
CA ASP A 156 7.23 -0.06 -9.70
C ASP A 156 7.19 1.47 -9.48
N GLY A 157 6.00 2.03 -9.28
CA GLY A 157 5.79 3.46 -9.06
C GLY A 157 6.23 3.96 -7.68
N PRO A 158 5.99 5.25 -7.39
CA PRO A 158 6.28 5.84 -6.09
C PRO A 158 5.59 5.10 -4.94
N VAL A 159 6.29 5.00 -3.81
CA VAL A 159 5.73 4.43 -2.58
C VAL A 159 4.96 5.49 -1.82
N HIS A 160 3.73 5.16 -1.45
CA HIS A 160 2.89 5.93 -0.54
C HIS A 160 2.96 5.30 0.85
N THR A 161 3.33 6.08 1.87
CA THR A 161 3.39 5.64 3.26
C THR A 161 2.24 6.28 4.05
N LEU A 162 1.41 5.46 4.67
CA LEU A 162 0.21 5.88 5.39
C LEU A 162 0.29 5.43 6.85
N ASN A 163 0.00 6.33 7.79
CA ASN A 163 -0.16 5.98 9.20
C ASN A 163 -1.65 5.81 9.50
N LEU A 164 -2.05 4.58 9.82
CA LEU A 164 -3.45 4.18 9.88
C LEU A 164 -3.79 3.65 11.27
N THR A 165 -4.81 4.22 11.90
CA THR A 165 -5.30 3.79 13.22
C THR A 165 -6.46 2.81 13.14
N GLY A 166 -7.11 2.70 11.97
CA GLY A 166 -8.30 1.89 11.77
C GLY A 166 -9.43 2.22 12.74
N ALA A 167 -10.25 1.21 13.02
CA ALA A 167 -11.31 1.27 14.03
C ALA A 167 -10.82 0.84 15.42
N ARG A 168 -9.52 0.60 15.60
CA ARG A 168 -8.92 -0.01 16.80
C ARG A 168 -9.50 -1.39 17.13
N ASP A 169 -9.89 -2.12 16.08
CA ASP A 169 -10.41 -3.48 16.14
C ASP A 169 -10.00 -4.23 14.85
N TRP A 170 -9.70 -5.52 14.97
CA TRP A 170 -9.35 -6.40 13.85
C TRP A 170 -10.57 -6.91 13.06
N LEU A 171 -11.77 -6.70 13.58
CA LEU A 171 -13.04 -7.11 13.02
C LEU A 171 -13.88 -5.94 12.51
N ILE A 172 -13.43 -4.70 12.64
CA ILE A 172 -14.20 -3.54 12.16
C ILE A 172 -13.44 -2.89 10.99
N PRO A 173 -13.93 -3.06 9.75
CA PRO A 173 -13.32 -2.45 8.58
C PRO A 173 -13.31 -0.91 8.66
N ALA A 174 -12.14 -0.34 8.43
CA ALA A 174 -11.93 1.09 8.19
C ALA A 174 -11.57 1.33 6.72
N ARG A 175 -11.59 2.59 6.28
CA ARG A 175 -11.24 2.99 4.90
C ARG A 175 -10.25 4.14 4.88
N VAL A 176 -9.37 4.12 3.88
CA VAL A 176 -8.49 5.25 3.55
C VAL A 176 -8.45 5.43 2.04
N ASP A 177 -8.43 6.68 1.61
CA ASP A 177 -8.30 7.06 0.20
C ASP A 177 -6.92 7.65 -0.07
N LEU A 178 -6.30 7.25 -1.17
CA LEU A 178 -5.08 7.88 -1.68
C LEU A 178 -5.14 8.03 -3.20
N ARG A 179 -4.49 9.09 -3.70
CA ARG A 179 -4.35 9.34 -5.13
C ARG A 179 -3.12 8.62 -5.66
N VAL A 180 -3.33 7.73 -6.62
CA VAL A 180 -2.26 6.93 -7.24
C VAL A 180 -2.35 7.02 -8.75
N HIS A 181 -1.22 6.95 -9.44
CA HIS A 181 -1.22 6.81 -10.90
C HIS A 181 -1.38 5.33 -11.27
N VAL A 182 -2.41 5.00 -12.05
CA VAL A 182 -2.66 3.63 -12.52
C VAL A 182 -2.53 3.62 -14.05
N PRO A 183 -1.61 2.84 -14.63
CA PRO A 183 -1.50 2.73 -16.09
C PRO A 183 -2.68 1.97 -16.69
N ALA A 184 -2.86 2.09 -18.02
CA ALA A 184 -3.82 1.27 -18.75
C ALA A 184 -3.40 -0.21 -18.75
N GLY A 185 -4.37 -1.11 -18.87
CA GLY A 185 -4.16 -2.55 -18.84
C GLY A 185 -4.15 -3.11 -17.42
N THR A 186 -3.32 -4.14 -17.20
CA THR A 186 -3.20 -4.78 -15.88
C THR A 186 -2.15 -4.09 -15.02
N SER A 187 -2.52 -3.77 -13.78
CA SER A 187 -1.61 -3.26 -12.75
C SER A 187 -1.62 -4.14 -11.51
N TRP A 188 -0.55 -4.10 -10.74
CA TRP A 188 -0.41 -4.71 -9.42
C TRP A 188 -0.30 -3.64 -8.37
N ILE A 189 -1.19 -3.66 -7.37
CA ILE A 189 -1.11 -2.76 -6.23
C ILE A 189 -0.53 -3.55 -5.07
N ARG A 190 0.70 -3.22 -4.67
CA ARG A 190 1.45 -3.94 -3.64
C ARG A 190 1.37 -3.21 -2.31
N PHE A 191 1.05 -3.97 -1.27
CA PHE A 191 0.93 -3.59 0.13
C PHE A 191 2.03 -4.27 0.94
N PHE A 192 2.76 -3.47 1.71
CA PHE A 192 3.91 -3.92 2.49
C PHE A 192 4.19 -2.97 3.65
N ASN A 193 5.14 -3.34 4.51
CA ASN A 193 5.73 -2.47 5.52
C ASN A 193 7.11 -3.06 5.91
N ASP A 194 8.19 -2.36 5.61
CA ASP A 194 9.55 -2.83 5.90
C ASP A 194 9.96 -2.60 7.36
N ALA A 195 9.34 -1.64 8.04
CA ALA A 195 9.64 -1.24 9.41
C ALA A 195 8.75 -1.92 10.47
N GLY A 196 7.77 -2.74 10.08
CA GLY A 196 6.88 -3.40 11.02
C GLY A 196 5.72 -4.14 10.38
N SER A 197 4.69 -4.42 11.16
CA SER A 197 3.46 -5.02 10.65
C SER A 197 2.53 -3.95 10.08
N ALA A 198 1.96 -4.21 8.92
CA ALA A 198 0.92 -3.39 8.32
C ALA A 198 -0.47 -3.73 8.91
N PRO A 199 -1.49 -2.90 8.69
CA PRO A 199 -2.88 -3.31 8.80
C PRO A 199 -3.19 -4.50 7.90
N ASP A 200 -4.24 -5.24 8.24
CA ASP A 200 -4.76 -6.28 7.37
C ASP A 200 -5.64 -5.64 6.31
N ILE A 201 -5.63 -6.19 5.10
CA ILE A 201 -6.34 -5.63 3.94
C ILE A 201 -7.54 -6.51 3.63
N ASN A 202 -8.72 -5.92 3.55
CA ASN A 202 -9.95 -6.62 3.20
C ASN A 202 -10.27 -6.48 1.71
N ALA A 203 -10.29 -5.25 1.18
CA ALA A 203 -10.59 -4.98 -0.21
C ALA A 203 -9.96 -3.67 -0.69
N ILE A 204 -9.90 -3.50 -2.00
CA ILE A 204 -9.57 -2.23 -2.64
C ILE A 204 -10.65 -1.85 -3.64
N ARG A 205 -10.78 -0.55 -3.87
CA ARG A 205 -11.56 0.01 -4.96
C ARG A 205 -10.75 1.09 -5.66
N VAL A 206 -10.54 0.93 -6.95
CA VAL A 206 -9.94 1.96 -7.81
C VAL A 206 -11.09 2.72 -8.46
N GLY A 207 -11.11 4.05 -8.37
CA GLY A 207 -12.15 4.94 -8.91
C GLY A 207 -11.63 6.24 -9.52
#